data_AF-A0A8H5IJH3-F1
#
_entry.id   AF-A0A8H5IJH3-F1
#
_cell.length_a   1.000
_cell.length_b   1.000
_cell.length_c   1.000
_cell.angle_alpha   90.00
_cell.angle_beta   90.00
_cell.angle_gamma   90.00
#
_symmetry.space_group_name_H-M   'P 1'
#
loop_
_entity.id
_entity.type
_entity.pdbx_description
1 polymer ?
#
loop_
_entity_poly.entity_id
_entity_poly.type
_entity_poly.pdbx_seq_one_letter_code
_entity_poly.pdbx_strand_id
1 'polypeptide(L)'
;MLDIISHVPAHLTKALYIPKHDDTSSHFAIYDISKEYSEKVGVHPMGSESYKVELCLLRKPSGYHAGDNARFLVDVDASVSIHERVMGRDPLDAEVSSPIDGDGSVTLQIHSGHSSYELTARECYPLPEKETKKRIIRYPYISIDRNFEDFPHRCDWQVHPAEKGPLRYDLVDRERQGDDDVSIQAIYHHHGFESELPTSYSHGVLLLPVDSTPLFDITVVSSLMALLATIRKQPAARKRSRFRSLVASL
;
A
#
# COMPACT_ATOMS: atom_id res chain seq x y z
N MET A 1 -6.61 17.29 -17.42
CA MET A 1 -6.06 16.10 -16.72
C MET A 1 -6.72 14.93 -17.43
N LEU A 2 -5.97 13.99 -18.00
CA LEU A 2 -6.61 12.79 -18.56
C LEU A 2 -7.21 12.03 -17.37
N ASP A 3 -8.52 11.80 -17.37
CA ASP A 3 -9.16 10.96 -16.38
C ASP A 3 -8.72 9.53 -16.67
N ILE A 4 -7.63 9.13 -16.01
CA ILE A 4 -7.11 7.78 -16.07
C ILE A 4 -8.05 6.91 -15.23
N ILE A 5 -9.10 6.42 -15.87
CA ILE A 5 -10.12 5.56 -15.27
C ILE A 5 -9.67 4.11 -15.45
N SER A 6 -9.60 3.36 -14.36
CA SER A 6 -9.23 1.95 -14.38
C SER A 6 -10.35 1.09 -13.80
N HIS A 7 -10.58 -0.06 -14.42
CA HIS A 7 -11.50 -1.07 -13.90
C HIS A 7 -10.93 -1.67 -12.60
N VAL A 8 -11.82 -2.02 -11.68
CA VAL A 8 -11.49 -2.82 -10.50
C VAL A 8 -11.86 -4.26 -10.85
N PRO A 9 -10.91 -5.21 -10.83
CA PRO A 9 -11.21 -6.62 -11.06
C PRO A 9 -12.35 -7.12 -10.16
N ALA A 10 -13.28 -7.88 -10.74
CA ALA A 10 -14.55 -8.21 -10.09
C ALA A 10 -14.40 -9.06 -8.81
N HIS A 11 -13.29 -9.76 -8.63
CA HIS A 11 -13.02 -10.55 -7.42
C HIS A 11 -12.60 -9.70 -6.22
N LEU A 12 -12.17 -8.44 -6.43
CA LEU A 12 -11.69 -7.55 -5.38
C LEU A 12 -12.83 -6.74 -4.75
N THR A 13 -13.57 -7.36 -3.83
CA THR A 13 -14.73 -6.72 -3.18
C THR A 13 -14.56 -6.51 -1.68
N LYS A 14 -13.55 -7.11 -1.03
CA LYS A 14 -13.21 -6.83 0.36
C LYS A 14 -12.43 -5.51 0.40
N ALA A 15 -12.85 -4.55 1.22
CA ALA A 15 -12.24 -3.23 1.30
C ALA A 15 -11.81 -2.90 2.73
N LEU A 16 -10.50 -2.68 2.91
CA LEU A 16 -9.89 -2.28 4.16
C LEU A 16 -9.51 -0.80 4.12
N TYR A 17 -10.05 0.00 5.04
CA TYR A 17 -9.67 1.38 5.23
C TYR A 17 -8.43 1.50 6.11
N ILE A 18 -7.42 2.18 5.57
CA ILE A 18 -6.17 2.50 6.24
C ILE A 18 -6.22 3.98 6.62
N PRO A 19 -6.31 4.33 7.92
CA PRO A 19 -6.39 5.72 8.34
C PRO A 19 -5.12 6.49 8.01
N LYS A 20 -5.25 7.81 7.99
CA LYS A 20 -4.10 8.71 7.84
C LYS A 20 -3.08 8.46 8.95
N HIS A 21 -1.87 8.08 8.57
CA HIS A 21 -0.74 7.89 9.46
C HIS A 21 0.55 8.36 8.79
N ASP A 22 1.55 8.66 9.62
CA ASP A 22 2.88 9.11 9.22
C ASP A 22 3.92 8.59 10.22
N ASP A 23 5.15 9.09 10.13
CA ASP A 23 6.25 8.65 10.99
C ASP A 23 6.11 9.12 12.46
N THR A 24 5.07 9.90 12.78
CA THR A 24 4.72 10.28 14.16
C THR A 24 3.59 9.42 14.75
N SER A 25 2.95 8.59 13.91
CA SER A 25 1.84 7.73 14.32
C SER A 25 2.38 6.42 14.90
N SER A 26 2.27 6.23 16.21
CA SER A 26 2.77 5.01 16.88
C SER A 26 1.79 3.85 16.86
N HIS A 27 0.49 4.12 16.72
CA HIS A 27 -0.54 3.09 16.71
C HIS A 27 -1.75 3.53 15.88
N PHE A 28 -2.33 2.61 15.12
CA PHE A 28 -3.59 2.82 14.42
C PHE A 28 -4.29 1.49 14.11
N ALA A 29 -5.59 1.56 13.82
CA ALA A 29 -6.36 0.38 13.41
C ALA A 29 -6.72 0.47 11.92
N ILE A 30 -6.70 -0.68 11.24
CA ILE A 30 -7.20 -0.87 9.88
C ILE A 30 -8.60 -1.46 9.99
N TYR A 31 -9.56 -0.91 9.25
CA TYR A 31 -10.97 -1.24 9.40
C TYR A 31 -11.53 -1.89 8.15
N ASP A 32 -12.39 -2.89 8.32
CA ASP A 32 -13.20 -3.40 7.22
C ASP A 32 -14.36 -2.43 6.95
N ILE A 33 -14.41 -1.92 5.71
CA ILE A 33 -15.45 -1.04 5.19
C ILE A 33 -16.10 -1.63 3.93
N SER A 34 -16.02 -2.94 3.72
CA SER A 34 -16.43 -3.61 2.47
C SER A 34 -17.87 -3.30 2.08
N LYS A 35 -18.77 -3.26 3.07
CA LYS A 35 -20.19 -2.95 2.84
C LYS A 35 -20.36 -1.52 2.32
N GLU A 36 -19.88 -0.53 3.08
CA GLU A 36 -20.05 0.87 2.71
C GLU A 36 -19.28 1.22 1.43
N TYR A 37 -18.12 0.59 1.21
CA TYR A 37 -17.35 0.73 -0.01
C TYR A 37 -18.13 0.22 -1.22
N SER A 38 -18.64 -1.02 -1.20
CA SER A 38 -19.37 -1.60 -2.33
C SER A 38 -20.66 -0.84 -2.65
N GLU A 39 -21.36 -0.31 -1.65
CA GLU A 39 -22.61 0.43 -1.83
C GLU A 39 -22.41 1.85 -2.41
N LYS A 40 -21.30 2.52 -2.07
CA LYS A 40 -21.13 3.96 -2.38
C LYS A 40 -19.93 4.29 -3.27
N VAL A 41 -18.82 3.59 -3.10
CA VAL A 41 -17.55 3.93 -3.75
C VAL A 41 -17.28 3.00 -4.94
N GLY A 42 -17.41 1.68 -4.72
CA GLY A 42 -17.12 0.64 -5.70
C GLY A 42 -18.06 0.62 -6.91
N VAL A 43 -19.19 1.35 -6.85
CA VAL A 43 -20.08 1.57 -8.00
C VAL A 43 -19.51 2.55 -9.04
N HIS A 44 -18.48 3.31 -8.65
CA HIS A 44 -17.82 4.27 -9.52
C HIS A 44 -16.50 3.72 -10.06
N PRO A 45 -16.15 4.02 -11.32
CA PRO A 45 -14.86 3.61 -11.87
C PRO A 45 -13.69 4.17 -11.04
N MET A 46 -12.73 3.32 -10.68
CA MET A 46 -11.61 3.71 -9.82
C MET A 46 -10.76 4.80 -10.47
N GLY A 47 -10.44 5.83 -9.69
CA GLY A 47 -9.70 7.01 -10.14
C GLY A 47 -10.56 8.11 -10.76
N SER A 48 -11.85 7.86 -11.04
CA SER A 48 -12.79 8.91 -11.47
C SER A 48 -13.04 9.94 -10.37
N GLU A 49 -13.49 11.15 -10.76
CA GLU A 49 -13.84 12.18 -9.78
C GLU A 49 -14.97 11.73 -8.84
N SER A 50 -16.00 11.04 -9.35
CA SER A 50 -17.06 10.46 -8.50
C SER A 50 -16.51 9.46 -7.50
N TYR A 51 -15.59 8.58 -7.92
CA TYR A 51 -14.93 7.63 -7.02
C TYR A 51 -14.18 8.36 -5.89
N LYS A 52 -13.38 9.38 -6.22
CA LYS A 52 -12.60 10.16 -5.24
C LYS A 52 -13.51 10.93 -4.29
N VAL A 53 -14.58 11.54 -4.80
CA VAL A 53 -15.56 12.29 -4.02
C VAL A 53 -16.28 11.36 -3.05
N GLU A 54 -16.86 10.25 -3.51
CA GLU A 54 -17.55 9.30 -2.65
C GLU A 54 -16.61 8.69 -1.60
N LEU A 55 -15.37 8.39 -1.98
CA LEU A 55 -14.37 7.91 -1.03
C LEU A 55 -14.09 8.95 0.07
N CYS A 56 -14.06 10.25 -0.26
CA CYS A 56 -13.90 11.34 0.71
C CYS A 56 -15.13 11.53 1.60
N LEU A 57 -16.34 11.35 1.04
CA LEU A 57 -17.61 11.49 1.76
C LEU A 57 -17.93 10.30 2.66
N LEU A 58 -17.31 9.14 2.41
CA LEU A 58 -17.45 7.97 3.25
C LEU A 58 -17.10 8.31 4.71
N ARG A 59 -18.00 7.96 5.65
CA ARG A 59 -17.72 8.08 7.08
C ARG A 59 -16.49 7.25 7.42
N LYS A 60 -15.42 7.90 7.86
CA LYS A 60 -14.19 7.21 8.25
C LYS A 60 -14.38 6.55 9.61
N PRO A 61 -14.17 5.23 9.72
CA PRO A 61 -14.23 4.56 11.01
C PRO A 61 -13.08 5.06 11.91
N SER A 62 -13.35 5.13 13.21
CA SER A 62 -12.42 5.68 14.20
C SER A 62 -12.34 4.83 15.47
N GLY A 63 -13.13 3.75 15.55
CA GLY A 63 -13.24 2.88 16.72
C GLY A 63 -14.20 3.41 17.80
N TYR A 64 -14.79 4.59 17.61
CA TYR A 64 -15.71 5.20 18.58
C TYR A 64 -17.18 4.84 18.34
N HIS A 65 -17.51 4.25 17.19
CA HIS A 65 -18.87 3.94 16.82
C HIS A 65 -19.12 2.42 16.82
N ALA A 66 -20.30 2.03 17.29
CA ALA A 66 -20.77 0.66 17.13
C ALA A 66 -20.82 0.33 15.62
N GLY A 67 -20.17 -0.76 15.23
CA GLY A 67 -20.02 -1.16 13.83
C GLY A 67 -18.66 -0.82 13.21
N ASP A 68 -17.79 -0.06 13.88
CA ASP A 68 -16.41 0.11 13.43
C ASP A 68 -15.64 -1.22 13.59
N ASN A 69 -15.53 -1.95 12.48
CA ASN A 69 -14.92 -3.28 12.44
C ASN A 69 -13.41 -3.17 12.24
N ALA A 70 -12.67 -2.88 13.31
CA ALA A 70 -11.21 -2.94 13.26
C ALA A 70 -10.76 -4.38 12.99
N ARG A 71 -10.10 -4.60 11.86
CA ARG A 71 -9.62 -5.91 11.42
C ARG A 71 -8.17 -6.18 11.83
N PHE A 72 -7.33 -5.15 11.74
CA PHE A 72 -5.94 -5.21 12.18
C PHE A 72 -5.62 -4.03 13.09
N LEU A 73 -4.80 -4.29 14.11
CA LEU A 73 -4.16 -3.26 14.93
C LEU A 73 -2.70 -3.17 14.47
N VAL A 74 -2.22 -1.96 14.24
CA VAL A 74 -0.88 -1.70 13.74
C VAL A 74 -0.16 -0.83 14.75
N ASP A 75 0.99 -1.30 15.23
CA ASP A 75 1.91 -0.52 16.05
C ASP A 75 3.20 -0.28 15.26
N VAL A 76 3.70 0.94 15.33
CA VAL A 76 4.88 1.41 14.60
C VAL A 76 5.91 1.89 15.61
N ASP A 77 7.03 1.16 15.68
CA ASP A 77 8.19 1.51 16.48
C ASP A 77 9.47 1.32 15.64
N ALA A 78 10.48 0.57 16.12
CA ALA A 78 11.65 0.18 15.33
C ALA A 78 11.29 -0.80 14.19
N SER A 79 10.20 -1.54 14.35
CA SER A 79 9.53 -2.40 13.36
C SER A 79 8.04 -2.04 13.31
N VAL A 80 7.32 -2.59 12.33
CA VAL A 80 5.85 -2.48 12.28
C VAL A 80 5.25 -3.81 12.69
N SER A 81 4.51 -3.85 13.79
CA SER A 81 3.76 -5.02 14.21
C SER A 81 2.30 -4.89 13.83
N ILE A 82 1.71 -5.96 13.32
CA ILE A 82 0.33 -6.02 12.84
C ILE A 82 -0.35 -7.19 13.53
N HIS A 83 -1.34 -6.91 14.37
CA HIS A 83 -2.12 -7.90 15.09
C HIS A 83 -3.51 -8.04 14.48
N GLU A 84 -3.89 -9.26 14.12
CA GLU A 84 -5.24 -9.54 13.64
C GLU A 84 -6.25 -9.54 14.77
N ARG A 85 -7.31 -8.75 14.64
CA ARG A 85 -8.43 -8.76 15.56
C ARG A 85 -9.47 -9.78 15.12
N VAL A 86 -9.52 -10.91 15.81
CA VAL A 86 -10.44 -12.01 15.53
C VAL A 86 -11.00 -12.62 16.82
N MET A 87 -12.20 -13.20 16.75
CA MET A 87 -12.81 -13.96 17.83
C MET A 87 -12.97 -15.42 17.39
N GLY A 88 -12.74 -16.37 18.31
CA GLY A 88 -13.02 -17.79 18.09
C GLY A 88 -11.94 -18.60 17.36
N ARG A 89 -10.76 -18.01 17.11
CA ARG A 89 -9.53 -18.71 16.70
C ARG A 89 -8.30 -17.94 17.17
N ASP A 90 -7.13 -18.57 17.06
CA ASP A 90 -5.87 -17.89 17.31
C ASP A 90 -5.65 -16.75 16.29
N PRO A 91 -5.27 -15.55 16.76
CA PRO A 91 -4.97 -14.43 15.89
C PRO A 91 -3.67 -14.65 15.12
N LEU A 92 -3.55 -13.97 14.00
CA LEU A 92 -2.30 -13.82 13.27
C LEU A 92 -1.57 -12.57 13.75
N ASP A 93 -0.28 -12.72 13.98
CA ASP A 93 0.64 -11.63 14.28
C ASP A 93 1.64 -11.50 13.14
N ALA A 94 1.92 -10.29 12.68
CA ALA A 94 2.99 -10.06 11.73
C ALA A 94 3.94 -8.98 12.22
N GLU A 95 5.22 -9.13 11.87
CA GLU A 95 6.25 -8.14 12.10
C GLU A 95 6.95 -7.83 10.78
N VAL A 96 7.08 -6.53 10.50
CA VAL A 96 7.78 -6.00 9.34
C VAL A 96 9.04 -5.31 9.85
N SER A 97 10.21 -5.86 9.51
CA SER A 97 11.47 -5.26 9.93
C SER A 97 11.70 -3.91 9.26
N SER A 98 12.41 -3.00 9.94
CA SER A 98 12.93 -1.82 9.23
C SER A 98 13.93 -2.28 8.16
N PRO A 99 13.96 -1.63 6.98
CA PRO A 99 15.04 -1.84 6.02
C PRO A 99 16.38 -1.69 6.74
N ILE A 100 17.18 -2.76 6.72
CA ILE A 100 18.57 -2.70 7.19
C ILE A 100 19.33 -1.90 6.14
N ASP A 101 20.07 -0.87 6.56
CA ASP A 101 20.91 -0.07 5.65
C ASP A 101 21.78 -0.99 4.78
N GLY A 102 21.50 -1.08 3.47
CA GLY A 102 22.36 -1.76 2.51
C GLY A 102 21.68 -2.47 1.33
N ASP A 103 20.77 -3.42 1.58
CA ASP A 103 20.24 -4.33 0.53
C ASP A 103 18.85 -3.93 -0.01
N GLY A 104 18.19 -2.92 0.60
CA GLY A 104 16.83 -2.53 0.19
C GLY A 104 15.81 -3.65 0.36
N SER A 105 16.11 -4.63 1.23
CA SER A 105 15.24 -5.73 1.59
C SER A 105 14.62 -5.54 2.97
N VAL A 106 13.40 -6.06 3.12
CA VAL A 106 12.58 -6.04 4.33
C VAL A 106 12.12 -7.45 4.59
N THR A 107 12.19 -7.89 5.85
CA THR A 107 11.70 -9.19 6.27
C THR A 107 10.29 -9.06 6.81
N LEU A 108 9.40 -9.94 6.37
CA LEU A 108 8.03 -10.06 6.88
C LEU A 108 7.95 -11.39 7.63
N GLN A 109 7.69 -11.36 8.92
CA GLN A 109 7.48 -12.55 9.73
C GLN A 109 6.02 -12.62 10.15
N ILE A 110 5.37 -13.75 9.94
CA ILE A 110 3.96 -13.97 10.29
C ILE A 110 3.87 -15.18 11.22
N HIS A 111 3.19 -15.00 12.34
CA HIS A 111 3.04 -15.97 13.41
C HIS A 111 1.56 -16.35 13.56
N SER A 112 1.30 -17.64 13.72
CA SER A 112 -0.03 -18.21 13.95
C SER A 112 0.07 -19.36 14.94
N GLY A 113 -0.17 -19.10 16.22
CA GLY A 113 0.00 -20.11 17.27
C GLY A 113 1.43 -20.69 17.28
N HIS A 114 1.61 -21.90 16.74
CA HIS A 114 2.92 -22.58 16.65
C HIS A 114 3.60 -22.49 15.28
N SER A 115 2.94 -21.92 14.27
CA SER A 115 3.49 -21.77 12.92
C SER A 115 4.11 -20.39 12.76
N SER A 116 5.26 -20.33 12.08
CA SER A 116 5.92 -19.08 11.69
C SER A 116 6.27 -19.15 10.21
N TYR A 117 6.03 -18.05 9.50
CA TYR A 117 6.29 -17.87 8.08
C TYR A 117 7.18 -16.65 7.91
N GLU A 118 8.26 -16.80 7.14
CA GLU A 118 9.16 -15.69 6.81
C GLU A 118 9.13 -15.43 5.31
N LEU A 119 9.03 -14.15 4.94
CA LEU A 119 9.13 -13.67 3.57
C LEU A 119 10.17 -12.56 3.47
N THR A 120 10.82 -12.49 2.30
CA THR A 120 11.69 -11.36 1.96
C THR A 120 10.98 -10.49 0.92
N ALA A 121 10.80 -9.23 1.27
CA ALA A 121 10.35 -8.19 0.37
C ALA A 121 11.57 -7.40 -0.12
N ARG A 122 11.68 -7.13 -1.42
CA ARG A 122 12.80 -6.39 -2.03
C ARG A 122 12.29 -5.17 -2.77
N GLU A 123 12.89 -4.01 -2.52
CA GLU A 123 12.55 -2.79 -3.25
C GLU A 123 13.28 -2.73 -4.60
N CYS A 124 12.59 -2.20 -5.61
CA CYS A 124 13.19 -1.86 -6.89
C CYS A 124 12.50 -0.62 -7.51
N TYR A 125 13.16 -0.02 -8.50
CA TYR A 125 12.69 1.21 -9.17
C TYR A 125 12.71 1.03 -10.70
N PRO A 126 11.76 0.27 -11.26
CA PRO A 126 11.75 0.00 -12.70
C PRO A 126 11.33 1.21 -13.54
N LEU A 127 10.64 2.17 -12.94
CA LEU A 127 10.16 3.38 -13.62
C LEU A 127 11.17 4.53 -13.51
N PRO A 128 11.24 5.42 -14.51
CA PRO A 128 12.10 6.59 -14.47
C PRO A 128 11.69 7.53 -13.33
N GLU A 129 12.69 8.13 -12.68
CA GLU A 129 12.47 9.16 -11.67
C GLU A 129 11.84 10.41 -12.30
N LYS A 130 10.95 11.06 -11.55
CA LYS A 130 10.35 12.34 -11.96
C LYS A 130 10.90 13.46 -11.09
N GLU A 131 11.70 14.34 -11.71
CA GLU A 131 12.16 15.55 -11.05
C GLU A 131 11.06 16.62 -11.05
N THR A 132 10.76 17.16 -9.87
CA THR A 132 9.91 18.34 -9.72
C THR A 132 10.71 19.47 -9.07
N LYS A 133 10.18 20.70 -9.10
CA LYS A 133 10.83 21.85 -8.43
C LYS A 133 11.10 21.64 -6.94
N LYS A 134 10.36 20.74 -6.28
CA LYS A 134 10.38 20.54 -4.82
C LYS A 134 11.00 19.20 -4.39
N ARG A 135 10.89 18.16 -5.21
CA ARG A 135 11.28 16.78 -4.86
C ARG A 135 11.63 15.94 -6.08
N ILE A 136 12.42 14.89 -5.85
CA ILE A 136 12.58 13.78 -6.79
C ILE A 136 11.52 12.75 -6.40
N ILE A 137 10.66 12.37 -7.34
CA ILE A 137 9.65 11.34 -7.13
C ILE A 137 10.19 10.05 -7.71
N ARG A 138 10.28 9.04 -6.85
CA ARG A 138 10.56 7.66 -7.26
C ARG A 138 9.28 6.84 -7.17
N TYR A 139 9.21 5.76 -7.91
CA TYR A 139 8.08 4.85 -7.89
C TYR A 139 8.58 3.48 -7.44
N PRO A 140 8.69 3.25 -6.11
CA PRO A 140 9.18 1.98 -5.60
C PRO A 140 8.18 0.89 -5.96
N TYR A 141 8.70 -0.24 -6.41
CA TYR A 141 8.00 -1.52 -6.46
C TYR A 141 8.55 -2.37 -5.32
N ILE A 142 7.70 -3.21 -4.74
CA ILE A 142 8.12 -4.19 -3.72
C ILE A 142 7.82 -5.58 -4.26
N SER A 143 8.87 -6.36 -4.51
CA SER A 143 8.76 -7.78 -4.88
C SER A 143 8.79 -8.65 -3.64
N ILE A 144 7.87 -9.60 -3.56
CA ILE A 144 7.71 -10.54 -2.45
C ILE A 144 7.89 -11.94 -3.03
N ASP A 145 8.92 -12.63 -2.57
CA ASP A 145 9.16 -14.04 -2.90
C ASP A 145 8.74 -14.90 -1.69
N ARG A 146 7.95 -15.96 -1.93
CA ARG A 146 7.44 -16.83 -0.85
C ARG A 146 7.79 -18.30 -1.05
N ASN A 147 7.56 -19.09 0.01
CA ASN A 147 7.71 -20.55 0.05
C ASN A 147 6.55 -21.35 0.72
N PHE A 148 5.32 -20.83 0.91
CA PHE A 148 4.19 -21.60 1.49
C PHE A 148 3.08 -21.90 0.46
N GLU A 149 1.87 -22.39 0.81
CA GLU A 149 0.86 -22.88 -0.17
C GLU A 149 -0.25 -21.85 -0.54
N ASP A 150 -0.59 -20.85 0.30
CA ASP A 150 -1.79 -19.95 0.12
C ASP A 150 -1.59 -18.48 -0.34
N PHE A 151 -0.66 -18.19 -1.24
CA PHE A 151 -0.25 -16.85 -1.73
C PHE A 151 0.44 -17.10 -3.11
N PRO A 152 0.65 -16.14 -4.01
CA PRO A 152 1.40 -16.50 -5.23
C PRO A 152 2.90 -16.60 -4.96
N HIS A 153 3.63 -17.46 -5.68
CA HIS A 153 5.08 -17.67 -5.45
C HIS A 153 5.89 -16.38 -5.55
N ARG A 154 5.47 -15.47 -6.43
CA ARG A 154 6.11 -14.18 -6.63
C ARG A 154 5.09 -13.11 -6.95
N CYS A 155 4.94 -12.18 -6.01
CA CYS A 155 4.05 -11.03 -6.15
C CYS A 155 4.84 -9.72 -6.14
N ASP A 156 4.34 -8.73 -6.86
CA ASP A 156 4.90 -7.39 -6.86
C ASP A 156 3.85 -6.34 -6.58
N TRP A 157 4.13 -5.44 -5.65
CA TRP A 157 3.47 -4.15 -5.63
C TRP A 157 4.01 -3.27 -6.76
N GLN A 158 3.14 -2.86 -7.67
CA GLN A 158 3.46 -2.08 -8.86
C GLN A 158 2.59 -0.82 -8.92
N VAL A 159 3.14 0.30 -9.40
CA VAL A 159 2.37 1.52 -9.69
C VAL A 159 2.48 1.82 -11.18
N HIS A 160 1.39 2.27 -11.79
CA HIS A 160 1.34 2.57 -13.22
C HIS A 160 0.90 4.02 -13.44
N PRO A 161 1.74 5.03 -13.15
CA PRO A 161 1.31 6.43 -13.10
C PRO A 161 0.66 6.95 -14.40
N ALA A 162 1.13 6.45 -15.56
CA ALA A 162 0.65 6.85 -16.87
C ALA A 162 -0.66 6.15 -17.28
N GLU A 163 -0.94 4.96 -16.74
CA GLU A 163 -2.03 4.08 -17.20
C GLU A 163 -3.16 3.92 -16.19
N LYS A 164 -2.84 4.01 -14.88
CA LYS A 164 -3.80 3.86 -13.77
C LYS A 164 -3.74 5.01 -12.77
N GLY A 165 -2.89 6.00 -13.02
CA GLY A 165 -2.66 7.14 -12.14
C GLY A 165 -1.66 6.84 -11.02
N PRO A 166 -1.08 7.88 -10.40
CA PRO A 166 0.01 7.73 -9.44
C PRO A 166 -0.46 7.34 -8.04
N LEU A 167 -1.77 7.36 -7.78
CA LEU A 167 -2.34 7.08 -6.45
C LEU A 167 -2.67 5.60 -6.24
N ARG A 168 -2.48 4.76 -7.25
CA ARG A 168 -2.90 3.35 -7.26
C ARG A 168 -1.69 2.43 -7.36
N TYR A 169 -1.60 1.50 -6.43
CA TYR A 169 -0.68 0.37 -6.44
C TYR A 169 -1.45 -0.93 -6.60
N ASP A 170 -1.02 -1.77 -7.52
CA ASP A 170 -1.56 -3.11 -7.75
C ASP A 170 -0.56 -4.15 -7.22
N LEU A 171 -1.03 -5.13 -6.45
CA LEU A 171 -0.26 -6.32 -6.12
C LEU A 171 -0.49 -7.34 -7.23
N VAL A 172 0.53 -7.63 -8.04
CA VAL A 172 0.43 -8.47 -9.23
C VAL A 172 1.15 -9.79 -9.02
N ASP A 173 0.46 -10.90 -9.26
CA ASP A 173 1.05 -12.23 -9.40
C ASP A 173 1.85 -12.30 -10.72
N ARG A 174 3.17 -12.44 -10.61
CA ARG A 174 4.07 -12.48 -11.77
C ARG A 174 3.91 -13.74 -12.62
N GLU A 175 3.42 -14.85 -12.05
CA GLU A 175 3.23 -16.08 -12.80
C GLU A 175 2.01 -16.01 -13.73
N ARG A 176 1.05 -15.16 -13.38
CA ARG A 176 -0.19 -14.93 -14.14
C ARG A 176 -0.18 -13.63 -14.94
N GLN A 177 0.97 -12.96 -14.99
CA GLN A 177 1.10 -11.66 -15.64
C GLN A 177 0.74 -11.75 -17.13
N GLY A 178 -0.25 -10.95 -17.56
CA GLY A 178 -0.82 -10.97 -18.91
C GLY A 178 -2.34 -11.13 -18.94
N ASP A 179 -2.93 -11.63 -17.85
CA ASP A 179 -4.36 -11.51 -17.56
C ASP A 179 -4.55 -10.45 -16.47
N ASP A 180 -4.79 -9.20 -16.87
CA ASP A 180 -4.80 -8.06 -15.96
C ASP A 180 -5.83 -8.22 -14.82
N ASP A 181 -6.97 -8.87 -15.06
CA ASP A 181 -7.97 -9.05 -14.01
C ASP A 181 -7.57 -10.19 -13.07
N VAL A 182 -7.05 -11.32 -13.57
CA VAL A 182 -6.70 -12.49 -12.72
C VAL A 182 -5.35 -12.34 -12.02
N SER A 183 -4.41 -11.58 -12.61
CA SER A 183 -3.08 -11.37 -12.04
C SER A 183 -3.09 -10.39 -10.87
N ILE A 184 -4.03 -9.43 -10.83
CA ILE A 184 -4.12 -8.47 -9.73
C ILE A 184 -4.74 -9.14 -8.50
N GLN A 185 -3.93 -9.31 -7.46
CA GLN A 185 -4.29 -9.94 -6.19
C GLN A 185 -4.81 -8.95 -5.15
N ALA A 186 -4.39 -7.68 -5.24
CA ALA A 186 -4.85 -6.62 -4.36
C ALA A 186 -4.64 -5.25 -4.99
N ILE A 187 -5.38 -4.24 -4.54
CA ILE A 187 -5.20 -2.85 -4.98
C ILE A 187 -5.16 -1.94 -3.77
N TYR A 188 -4.08 -1.18 -3.61
CA TYR A 188 -4.08 -0.02 -2.72
C TYR A 188 -4.37 1.24 -3.53
N HIS A 189 -5.39 1.99 -3.13
CA HIS A 189 -5.66 3.32 -3.66
C HIS A 189 -5.53 4.37 -2.56
N HIS A 190 -4.62 5.31 -2.77
CA HIS A 190 -4.41 6.41 -1.85
C HIS A 190 -5.64 7.34 -1.81
N HIS A 191 -5.97 7.81 -0.63
CA HIS A 191 -7.09 8.71 -0.42
C HIS A 191 -6.71 10.15 -0.72
N GLY A 192 -7.31 10.73 -1.76
CA GLY A 192 -7.25 12.16 -2.02
C GLY A 192 -7.32 12.51 -3.51
N PHE A 193 -6.88 13.73 -3.82
CA PHE A 193 -6.90 14.33 -5.16
C PHE A 193 -5.50 14.74 -5.61
N GLU A 194 -4.47 14.25 -4.92
CA GLU A 194 -3.10 14.59 -5.23
C GLU A 194 -2.72 14.10 -6.63
N SER A 195 -1.92 14.91 -7.32
CA SER A 195 -1.38 14.54 -8.62
C SER A 195 -0.28 13.48 -8.53
N GLU A 196 0.13 13.10 -7.32
CA GLU A 196 1.25 12.21 -7.01
C GLU A 196 1.04 11.61 -5.62
N LEU A 197 1.51 10.39 -5.39
CA LEU A 197 1.35 9.73 -4.10
C LEU A 197 2.07 10.53 -2.99
N PRO A 198 1.40 10.82 -1.85
CA PRO A 198 2.01 11.58 -0.77
C PRO A 198 3.19 10.84 -0.13
N THR A 199 4.29 11.57 0.05
CA THR A 199 5.51 11.06 0.69
C THR A 199 5.57 11.41 2.18
N SER A 200 4.60 12.18 2.70
CA SER A 200 4.60 12.63 4.10
C SER A 200 3.58 11.90 4.97
N TYR A 201 2.67 11.14 4.37
CA TYR A 201 1.66 10.37 5.08
C TYR A 201 1.11 9.28 4.17
N SER A 202 0.43 8.30 4.76
CA SER A 202 -0.28 7.24 4.07
C SER A 202 -1.72 7.22 4.56
N HIS A 203 -2.67 7.07 3.63
CA HIS A 203 -4.11 7.12 3.90
C HIS A 203 -4.80 6.51 2.68
N GLY A 204 -5.70 5.56 2.83
CA GLY A 204 -6.27 4.94 1.63
C GLY A 204 -7.20 3.78 1.91
N VAL A 205 -7.51 3.07 0.82
CA VAL A 205 -8.27 1.83 0.84
C VAL A 205 -7.46 0.75 0.16
N LEU A 206 -7.38 -0.40 0.80
CA LEU A 206 -6.83 -1.63 0.26
C LEU A 206 -7.98 -2.56 -0.13
N LEU A 207 -8.04 -2.95 -1.39
CA LEU A 207 -8.96 -3.94 -1.90
C LEU A 207 -8.30 -5.31 -1.96
N LEU A 208 -9.05 -6.32 -1.53
CA LEU A 208 -8.65 -7.72 -1.44
C LEU A 208 -9.75 -8.62 -2.01
N PRO A 209 -9.42 -9.87 -2.36
CA PRO A 209 -10.41 -10.86 -2.70
C PRO A 209 -11.37 -11.13 -1.54
N VAL A 210 -12.64 -11.41 -1.82
CA VAL A 210 -13.62 -11.72 -0.76
C VAL A 210 -13.32 -13.05 -0.06
N ASP A 211 -12.80 -14.00 -0.83
CA ASP A 211 -12.48 -15.37 -0.47
C ASP A 211 -11.02 -15.53 0.00
N SER A 212 -10.28 -14.42 0.15
CA SER A 212 -8.92 -14.48 0.65
C SER A 212 -8.84 -14.98 2.09
N THR A 213 -7.77 -15.73 2.36
CA THR A 213 -7.50 -16.30 3.68
C THR A 213 -6.96 -15.24 4.63
N PRO A 214 -7.08 -15.43 5.96
CA PRO A 214 -6.46 -14.53 6.93
C PRO A 214 -4.94 -14.37 6.75
N LEU A 215 -4.26 -15.47 6.39
CA LEU A 215 -2.82 -15.47 6.13
C LEU A 215 -2.49 -14.61 4.91
N PHE A 216 -3.29 -14.70 3.84
CA PHE A 216 -3.15 -13.82 2.69
C PHE A 216 -3.37 -12.36 3.09
N ASP A 217 -4.46 -12.05 3.79
CA ASP A 217 -4.82 -10.68 4.17
C ASP A 217 -3.70 -10.00 4.97
N ILE A 218 -3.18 -10.66 6.01
CA ILE A 218 -2.11 -10.10 6.83
C ILE A 218 -0.78 -10.01 6.07
N THR A 219 -0.51 -10.89 5.10
CA THR A 219 0.67 -10.80 4.22
C THR A 219 0.58 -9.57 3.32
N VAL A 220 -0.59 -9.34 2.72
CA VAL A 220 -0.82 -8.16 1.87
C VAL A 220 -0.74 -6.87 2.69
N VAL A 221 -1.34 -6.83 3.87
CA VAL A 221 -1.25 -5.66 4.77
C VAL A 221 0.20 -5.41 5.19
N SER A 222 0.93 -6.44 5.60
CA SER A 222 2.34 -6.33 6.01
C SER A 222 3.23 -5.80 4.89
N SER A 223 3.11 -6.38 3.69
CA SER A 223 3.89 -5.92 2.53
C SER A 223 3.50 -4.50 2.07
N LEU A 224 2.22 -4.13 2.20
CA LEU A 224 1.78 -2.77 1.94
C LEU A 224 2.37 -1.79 2.96
N MET A 225 2.47 -2.15 4.24
CA MET A 225 3.14 -1.30 5.24
C MET A 225 4.61 -1.06 4.89
N ALA A 226 5.32 -2.09 4.43
CA ALA A 226 6.68 -1.95 3.92
C ALA A 226 6.75 -0.99 2.73
N LEU A 227 5.88 -1.15 1.73
CA LEU A 227 5.79 -0.27 0.56
C LEU A 227 5.53 1.19 0.96
N LEU A 228 4.54 1.43 1.83
CA LEU A 228 4.18 2.76 2.29
C LEU A 228 5.32 3.43 3.07
N ALA A 229 6.07 2.68 3.88
CA ALA A 229 7.27 3.17 4.53
C ALA A 229 8.36 3.56 3.51
N THR A 230 8.60 2.75 2.48
CA THR A 230 9.55 3.07 1.40
C THR A 230 9.15 4.34 0.64
N ILE A 231 7.88 4.52 0.35
CA ILE A 231 7.33 5.73 -0.27
C ILE A 231 7.62 6.98 0.59
N ARG A 232 7.48 6.87 1.92
CA ARG A 232 7.73 8.00 2.83
C ARG A 232 9.21 8.36 2.95
N LYS A 233 10.11 7.40 2.74
CA LYS A 233 11.58 7.58 2.77
C LYS A 233 12.16 8.24 1.51
N GLN A 234 11.34 8.74 0.58
CA GLN A 234 11.83 9.33 -0.66
C GLN A 234 12.73 10.57 -0.45
N PRO A 235 13.76 10.74 -1.30
CA PRO A 235 14.73 11.81 -1.12
C PRO A 235 14.13 13.19 -1.39
N ALA A 236 14.47 14.16 -0.55
CA ALA A 236 14.24 15.57 -0.86
C ALA A 236 15.06 16.00 -2.09
N ALA A 237 14.54 16.91 -2.91
CA ALA A 237 15.32 17.43 -4.03
C ALA A 237 16.60 18.10 -3.52
N ARG A 238 17.75 17.69 -4.06
CA ARG A 238 19.02 18.39 -3.81
C ARG A 238 18.87 19.82 -4.30
N LYS A 239 19.02 20.82 -3.41
CA LYS A 239 19.18 22.21 -3.82
C LYS A 239 20.41 22.27 -4.74
N ARG A 240 20.21 22.52 -6.05
CA ARG A 240 21.32 22.86 -6.95
C ARG A 240 21.93 24.16 -6.42
N SER A 241 23.05 24.04 -5.70
CA SER A 241 23.87 25.18 -5.33
C SER A 241 24.26 25.92 -6.61
N ARG A 242 23.79 27.15 -6.78
CA ARG A 242 24.24 28.07 -7.83
C ARG A 242 25.64 28.59 -7.48
N PHE A 243 26.63 27.71 -7.46
CA PHE A 243 28.04 28.10 -7.36
C PHE A 243 28.84 27.42 -8.48
N ARG A 244 28.49 27.74 -9.73
CA ARG A 244 29.38 27.65 -10.89
C ARG A 244 28.99 28.70 -11.91
N SER A 245 29.31 29.96 -11.63
CA SER A 245 29.57 30.99 -12.64
C SER A 245 30.19 32.21 -11.93
N LEU A 246 31.47 32.09 -11.57
CA LEU A 246 32.37 33.22 -11.31
C LEU A 246 33.82 32.74 -11.54
N VAL A 247 34.05 32.06 -12.66
CA VAL A 247 35.38 31.89 -13.27
C VAL A 247 35.20 32.00 -14.78
N ALA A 248 34.75 33.16 -15.23
CA ALA A 248 34.76 33.56 -16.63
C ALA A 248 34.59 35.08 -16.72
N SER A 249 35.55 35.80 -16.17
CA SER A 249 35.87 37.16 -16.63
C SER A 249 37.36 37.33 -16.44
N LEU A 250 38.02 37.27 -17.60
CA LEU A 250 39.40 37.65 -17.88
C LEU A 250 39.70 39.07 -17.39
#